data_AF-A0A2V6KDY0-F1
#
_entry.id   AF-A0A2V6KDY0-F1
#
_cell.length_a   1.000
_cell.length_b   1.000
_cell.length_c   1.000
_cell.angle_alpha   90.00
_cell.angle_beta   90.00
_cell.angle_gamma   90.00
#
_symmetry.space_group_name_H-M   'P 1'
#
loop_
_entity.id
_entity.type
_entity.pdbx_description
1 polymer ?
#
loop_
_entity_poly.entity_id
_entity_poly.type
_entity_poly.pdbx_seq_one_letter_code
_entity_poly.pdbx_strand_id
1 'polypeptide(L)'
;PGFPNDGLNPLAKEVIAAKLNIANGAGHDCADAFITQADLLIANLIPKPVGNDTVPIGNVQELILDLGNYNKGGLCCATHCSVIPSPTPTATATPTPSPTPTATPTATATPTATPTSTPTASPTPTATATPTATVTPTPCQLDKPAIACSTSAASNIAIDVIAGESGAPNGFTIDWMTVADFIANGNQWPDDPSEFCQASFANSLAPNQTMAVVIGDDRLFDSFGVRSDCSGDPLPCDTAYVFRCRVNETDSCSASPWGNTITCATLPCSPGQNCTYTQGYWKNHSDVWPLQSLTLGAVSYSESQLLQILNRPAQGNGLVILAHQLIAAKLNIANGADPTAVQQFVINADNMVGGLIVPPIGNGYLSPSQTSELTDTLTEYNEGTIGPGHCND
;
A
#
# COMPACT_ATOMS: atom_id res chain seq x y z
N PRO A 1 -17.73 -9.37 21.77
CA PRO A 1 -19.06 -9.25 21.14
C PRO A 1 -19.09 -8.04 20.21
N GLY A 2 -19.18 -8.29 18.90
CA GLY A 2 -19.64 -7.26 17.99
C GLY A 2 -20.94 -6.68 18.52
N PHE A 3 -21.23 -5.41 18.18
CA PHE A 3 -22.57 -4.88 18.40
C PHE A 3 -23.55 -5.94 17.89
N PRO A 4 -24.57 -6.36 18.67
CA PRO A 4 -25.42 -7.51 18.33
C PRO A 4 -26.17 -7.42 16.99
N ASN A 5 -25.89 -6.42 16.17
CA ASN A 5 -26.46 -6.16 14.86
C ASN A 5 -25.47 -5.46 13.91
N ASP A 6 -24.14 -5.55 14.07
CA ASP A 6 -23.20 -4.91 13.13
C ASP A 6 -22.95 -5.77 11.88
N GLY A 7 -23.54 -5.35 10.77
CA GLY A 7 -23.44 -5.99 9.46
C GLY A 7 -22.29 -5.50 8.60
N LEU A 8 -21.62 -4.40 8.98
CA LEU A 8 -20.58 -3.81 8.13
C LEU A 8 -19.29 -4.64 8.16
N ASN A 9 -18.88 -5.07 9.36
CA ASN A 9 -17.72 -5.94 9.56
C ASN A 9 -17.83 -7.31 8.87
N PRO A 10 -18.94 -8.08 8.99
CA PRO A 10 -19.10 -9.33 8.25
C PRO A 10 -19.21 -9.11 6.73
N LEU A 11 -19.86 -8.03 6.27
CA LEU A 11 -19.93 -7.71 4.84
C LEU A 11 -18.54 -7.41 4.25
N ALA A 12 -17.72 -6.60 4.94
CA ALA A 12 -16.38 -6.25 4.48
C ALA A 12 -15.47 -7.49 4.35
N LYS A 13 -15.57 -8.45 5.27
CA LYS A 13 -14.82 -9.73 5.20
C LYS A 13 -15.18 -10.53 3.95
N GLU A 14 -16.47 -10.66 3.64
CA GLU A 14 -16.94 -11.44 2.50
C GLU A 14 -16.59 -10.77 1.15
N VAL A 15 -16.60 -9.44 1.09
CA VAL A 15 -16.14 -8.67 -0.08
C VAL A 15 -14.65 -8.87 -0.35
N ILE A 16 -13.82 -8.82 0.70
CA ILE A 16 -12.36 -9.03 0.58
C ILE A 16 -12.07 -10.45 0.07
N ALA A 17 -12.73 -11.46 0.64
CA ALA A 17 -12.59 -12.84 0.21
C ALA A 17 -13.04 -13.03 -1.25
N ALA A 18 -14.15 -12.41 -1.68
CA ALA A 18 -14.63 -12.50 -3.05
C ALA A 18 -13.65 -11.85 -4.05
N LYS A 19 -13.12 -10.67 -3.74
CA LYS A 19 -12.10 -9.99 -4.56
C LYS A 19 -10.82 -10.82 -4.68
N LEU A 20 -10.40 -11.47 -3.61
CA LEU A 20 -9.23 -12.36 -3.61
C LEU A 20 -9.47 -13.62 -4.46
N ASN A 21 -10.67 -14.20 -4.42
CA ASN A 21 -11.02 -15.34 -5.26
C ASN A 21 -11.02 -14.98 -6.76
N ILE A 22 -11.54 -13.80 -7.12
CA ILE A 22 -11.51 -13.29 -8.50
C ILE A 22 -10.07 -13.05 -8.96
N ALA A 23 -9.23 -12.44 -8.12
CA ALA A 23 -7.82 -12.24 -8.42
C ALA A 23 -7.05 -13.55 -8.66
N ASN A 24 -7.53 -14.66 -8.09
CA ASN A 24 -7.00 -16.01 -8.28
C ASN A 24 -7.67 -16.78 -9.45
N GLY A 25 -8.45 -16.10 -10.29
CA GLY A 25 -9.03 -16.66 -11.52
C GLY A 25 -10.43 -17.28 -11.37
N ALA A 26 -11.13 -17.02 -10.27
CA ALA A 26 -12.54 -17.39 -10.16
C ALA A 26 -13.42 -16.53 -11.09
N GLY A 27 -14.46 -17.12 -11.69
CA GLY A 27 -15.43 -16.37 -12.51
C GLY A 27 -16.13 -15.28 -11.69
N HIS A 28 -16.31 -14.10 -12.28
CA HIS A 28 -16.68 -12.88 -11.53
C HIS A 28 -18.03 -12.26 -11.92
N ASP A 29 -18.59 -12.61 -13.07
CA ASP A 29 -19.83 -12.00 -13.61
C ASP A 29 -21.03 -12.02 -12.64
N CYS A 30 -21.12 -13.04 -11.77
CA CYS A 30 -22.18 -13.17 -10.77
C CYS A 30 -21.85 -12.49 -9.43
N ALA A 31 -20.59 -12.14 -9.17
CA ALA A 31 -20.15 -11.51 -7.93
C ALA A 31 -19.95 -10.00 -8.09
N ASP A 32 -19.67 -9.52 -9.31
CA ASP A 32 -19.36 -8.12 -9.61
C ASP A 32 -20.46 -7.15 -9.17
N ALA A 33 -21.73 -7.50 -9.38
CA ALA A 33 -22.85 -6.66 -8.97
C ALA A 33 -22.95 -6.54 -7.43
N PHE A 34 -22.73 -7.64 -6.71
CA PHE A 34 -22.78 -7.67 -5.25
C PHE A 34 -21.56 -6.97 -4.63
N ILE A 35 -20.37 -7.17 -5.20
CA ILE A 35 -19.14 -6.50 -4.80
C ILE A 35 -19.28 -4.99 -5.02
N THR A 36 -19.78 -4.56 -6.18
CA THR A 36 -20.00 -3.14 -6.48
C THR A 36 -21.02 -2.53 -5.50
N GLN A 37 -22.11 -3.23 -5.22
CA GLN A 37 -23.13 -2.75 -4.28
C GLN A 37 -22.60 -2.67 -2.84
N ALA A 38 -21.79 -3.64 -2.41
CA ALA A 38 -21.15 -3.64 -1.10
C ALA A 38 -20.07 -2.56 -0.98
N ASP A 39 -19.24 -2.36 -2.01
CA ASP A 39 -18.22 -1.31 -2.06
C ASP A 39 -18.84 0.08 -2.02
N LEU A 40 -19.95 0.32 -2.74
CA LEU A 40 -20.68 1.59 -2.68
C LEU A 40 -21.28 1.83 -1.29
N LEU A 41 -21.74 0.79 -0.61
CA LEU A 41 -22.28 0.90 0.74
C LEU A 41 -21.18 1.21 1.76
N ILE A 42 -20.02 0.56 1.65
CA ILE A 42 -18.84 0.78 2.48
C ILE A 42 -18.26 2.19 2.22
N ALA A 43 -18.12 2.58 0.95
CA ALA A 43 -17.55 3.87 0.55
C ALA A 43 -18.41 5.06 0.97
N ASN A 44 -19.74 4.92 1.02
CA ASN A 44 -20.65 5.99 1.46
C ASN A 44 -20.67 6.21 2.98
N LEU A 45 -20.05 5.32 3.78
CA LEU A 45 -19.90 5.45 5.23
C LEU A 45 -18.56 6.09 5.64
N ILE A 46 -17.65 6.30 4.69
CA ILE A 46 -16.31 6.85 4.91
C ILE A 46 -16.23 8.40 4.81
N PRO A 47 -17.15 9.17 4.18
CA PRO A 47 -17.04 10.62 4.12
C PRO A 47 -17.95 11.30 5.15
N LYS A 48 -17.61 11.22 6.45
CA LYS A 48 -17.87 12.27 7.48
C LYS A 48 -17.28 11.88 8.85
N PRO A 49 -16.90 12.87 9.69
CA PRO A 49 -16.00 12.65 10.82
C PRO A 49 -16.67 11.91 11.98
N VAL A 50 -15.95 10.93 12.53
CA VAL A 50 -16.10 10.29 13.86
C VAL A 50 -17.56 10.11 14.33
N GLY A 51 -18.18 9.01 13.89
CA GLY A 51 -19.46 8.51 14.39
C GLY A 51 -19.52 6.98 14.29
N ASN A 52 -20.21 6.35 15.22
CA ASN A 52 -20.36 4.90 15.40
C ASN A 52 -21.28 4.26 14.34
N ASP A 53 -21.01 4.47 13.05
CA ASP A 53 -21.91 4.03 11.97
C ASP A 53 -21.94 2.49 11.85
N THR A 54 -22.80 1.86 12.65
CA THR A 54 -23.14 0.45 12.56
C THR A 54 -24.31 0.29 11.61
N VAL A 55 -24.13 -0.50 10.54
CA VAL A 55 -25.25 -0.93 9.69
C VAL A 55 -25.92 -2.14 10.34
N PRO A 56 -27.22 -2.13 10.64
CA PRO A 56 -27.93 -3.30 11.15
C PRO A 56 -27.73 -4.52 10.24
N ILE A 57 -27.37 -5.67 10.82
CA ILE A 57 -27.13 -6.94 10.10
C ILE A 57 -28.26 -7.26 9.11
N GLY A 58 -29.51 -7.00 9.50
CA GLY A 58 -30.69 -7.23 8.65
C GLY A 58 -30.69 -6.46 7.33
N ASN A 59 -29.98 -5.32 7.24
CA ASN A 59 -29.93 -4.51 6.03
C ASN A 59 -28.92 -5.03 4.99
N VAL A 60 -27.97 -5.87 5.42
CA VAL A 60 -26.88 -6.39 4.58
C VAL A 60 -26.79 -7.91 4.61
N GLN A 61 -27.71 -8.57 5.33
CA GLN A 61 -27.74 -10.01 5.54
C GLN A 61 -27.79 -10.78 4.22
N GLU A 62 -28.51 -10.27 3.22
CA GLU A 62 -28.63 -10.90 1.90
C GLU A 62 -27.31 -10.83 1.13
N LEU A 63 -26.63 -9.67 1.11
CA LEU A 63 -25.29 -9.53 0.51
C LEU A 63 -24.24 -10.42 1.20
N ILE A 64 -24.28 -10.51 2.53
CA ILE A 64 -23.36 -11.37 3.31
C ILE A 64 -23.58 -12.85 2.92
N LEU A 65 -24.83 -13.28 2.79
CA LEU A 65 -25.16 -14.66 2.42
C LEU A 65 -24.76 -14.97 0.98
N ASP A 66 -25.01 -14.07 0.04
CA ASP A 66 -24.69 -14.27 -1.38
C ASP A 66 -23.18 -14.30 -1.63
N LEU A 67 -22.42 -13.38 -1.03
CA LEU A 67 -20.96 -13.39 -1.08
C LEU A 67 -20.38 -14.62 -0.37
N GLY A 68 -20.93 -14.99 0.80
CA GLY A 68 -20.51 -16.19 1.53
C GLY A 68 -20.78 -17.49 0.76
N ASN A 69 -21.86 -17.55 -0.02
CA ASN A 69 -22.15 -18.67 -0.90
C ASN A 69 -21.23 -18.70 -2.12
N TYR A 70 -20.89 -17.55 -2.70
CA TYR A 70 -19.87 -17.44 -3.76
C TYR A 70 -18.50 -17.94 -3.27
N ASN A 71 -18.05 -17.46 -2.11
CA ASN A 71 -16.76 -17.82 -1.52
C ASN A 71 -16.64 -19.32 -1.18
N LYS A 72 -17.77 -20.00 -0.99
CA LYS A 72 -17.83 -21.46 -0.74
C LYS A 72 -18.07 -22.28 -2.00
N GLY A 73 -18.05 -21.66 -3.18
CA GLY A 73 -18.31 -22.32 -4.47
C GLY A 73 -19.77 -22.74 -4.68
N GLY A 74 -20.70 -22.22 -3.88
CA GLY A 74 -22.13 -22.56 -3.91
C GLY A 74 -22.98 -21.68 -4.82
N LEU A 75 -22.47 -20.52 -5.27
CA LEU A 75 -23.16 -19.65 -6.22
C LEU A 75 -22.79 -20.03 -7.67
N CYS A 76 -23.43 -21.09 -8.19
CA CYS A 76 -23.35 -21.43 -9.61
C CYS A 76 -24.34 -20.54 -10.38
N CYS A 77 -23.85 -19.71 -11.30
CA CYS A 77 -24.74 -18.99 -12.22
C CYS A 77 -25.40 -19.99 -13.20
N ALA A 78 -26.69 -19.81 -13.48
CA ALA A 78 -27.51 -20.69 -14.32
C ALA A 78 -27.11 -20.75 -15.81
N THR A 79 -25.91 -20.26 -16.18
CA THR A 79 -25.43 -20.23 -17.57
C THR A 79 -24.04 -20.88 -17.77
N HIS A 80 -23.35 -21.31 -16.70
CA HIS A 80 -22.04 -22.00 -16.85
C HIS A 80 -21.90 -23.32 -16.07
N CYS A 81 -23.00 -24.04 -15.88
CA CYS A 81 -22.90 -25.47 -15.60
C CYS A 81 -22.58 -26.21 -16.92
N SER A 82 -21.31 -26.43 -17.21
CA SER A 82 -20.92 -27.53 -18.09
C SER A 82 -19.71 -28.24 -17.51
N VAL A 83 -20.01 -29.44 -17.01
CA VAL A 83 -19.12 -30.61 -17.00
C VAL A 83 -17.98 -30.46 -17.98
N ILE A 84 -16.76 -30.70 -17.53
CA ILE A 84 -15.58 -30.88 -18.39
C ILE A 84 -15.91 -31.97 -19.42
N PRO A 85 -16.07 -31.67 -20.73
CA PRO A 85 -16.16 -32.68 -21.75
C PRO A 85 -14.77 -32.90 -22.36
N SER A 86 -14.44 -34.17 -22.52
CA SER A 86 -13.29 -34.70 -23.26
C SER A 86 -13.05 -33.99 -24.61
N PRO A 87 -11.79 -33.77 -25.03
CA PRO A 87 -11.50 -33.07 -26.28
C PRO A 87 -11.94 -33.88 -27.50
N THR A 88 -12.73 -33.28 -28.38
CA THR A 88 -13.06 -33.80 -29.72
C THR A 88 -13.23 -32.63 -30.71
N PRO A 89 -12.98 -32.80 -32.02
CA PRO A 89 -11.98 -32.07 -32.79
C PRO A 89 -12.49 -30.74 -33.37
N THR A 90 -11.55 -29.83 -33.57
CA THR A 90 -11.72 -28.50 -34.18
C THR A 90 -12.29 -28.59 -35.60
N ALA A 91 -13.46 -27.98 -35.82
CA ALA A 91 -13.96 -27.69 -37.16
C ALA A 91 -13.55 -26.28 -37.59
N THR A 92 -12.95 -26.22 -38.78
CA THR A 92 -12.41 -25.05 -39.48
C THR A 92 -13.46 -23.96 -39.71
N ALA A 93 -13.14 -22.71 -39.35
CA ALA A 93 -13.97 -21.55 -39.67
C ALA A 93 -13.75 -21.08 -41.12
N THR A 94 -14.86 -20.88 -41.81
CA THR A 94 -15.02 -20.33 -43.17
C THR A 94 -14.77 -18.81 -43.17
N PRO A 95 -14.06 -18.24 -44.16
CA PRO A 95 -13.77 -16.80 -44.22
C PRO A 95 -15.01 -15.96 -44.56
N THR A 96 -15.16 -14.84 -43.85
CA THR A 96 -16.20 -13.82 -44.00
C THR A 96 -15.92 -12.92 -45.22
N PRO A 97 -16.93 -12.52 -46.02
CA PRO A 97 -16.70 -11.79 -47.28
C PRO A 97 -16.25 -10.34 -47.11
N SER A 98 -15.31 -9.97 -47.98
CA SER A 98 -14.74 -8.63 -48.18
C SER A 98 -15.73 -7.67 -48.86
N PRO A 99 -15.79 -6.38 -48.47
CA PRO A 99 -16.57 -5.39 -49.19
C PRO A 99 -15.98 -5.04 -50.58
N THR A 100 -16.92 -4.85 -51.52
CA THR A 100 -16.81 -4.64 -52.96
C THR A 100 -16.32 -3.22 -53.35
N PRO A 101 -15.55 -3.05 -54.45
CA PRO A 101 -14.95 -1.77 -54.85
C PRO A 101 -15.94 -0.72 -55.38
N THR A 102 -15.68 0.55 -55.08
CA THR A 102 -16.40 1.71 -55.60
C THR A 102 -15.88 2.11 -57.00
N ALA A 103 -16.82 2.42 -57.90
CA ALA A 103 -16.56 2.69 -59.31
C ALA A 103 -15.81 4.02 -59.59
N THR A 104 -14.89 3.95 -60.54
CA THR A 104 -14.22 5.09 -61.18
C THR A 104 -15.03 5.53 -62.41
N PRO A 105 -15.34 6.82 -62.60
CA PRO A 105 -15.66 7.37 -63.91
C PRO A 105 -14.44 8.02 -64.57
N THR A 106 -14.29 7.71 -65.85
CA THR A 106 -13.20 8.12 -66.76
C THR A 106 -13.71 9.14 -67.79
N ALA A 107 -12.76 9.96 -68.28
CA ALA A 107 -12.67 10.66 -69.58
C ALA A 107 -13.34 12.05 -69.80
N THR A 108 -12.46 13.07 -69.80
CA THR A 108 -12.08 13.94 -70.94
C THR A 108 -13.13 14.75 -71.73
N ALA A 109 -12.93 16.08 -71.77
CA ALA A 109 -12.89 16.88 -73.00
C ALA A 109 -12.18 18.23 -72.79
N THR A 110 -11.16 18.52 -73.61
CA THR A 110 -10.63 19.87 -73.91
C THR A 110 -11.50 20.47 -75.03
N PRO A 111 -11.79 21.79 -75.03
CA PRO A 111 -11.04 22.67 -75.94
C PRO A 111 -10.79 24.11 -75.43
N THR A 112 -9.57 24.57 -75.72
CA THR A 112 -9.11 25.87 -76.24
C THR A 112 -10.08 27.07 -76.29
N ALA A 113 -9.68 28.23 -75.73
CA ALA A 113 -9.31 29.47 -76.45
C ALA A 113 -9.13 30.67 -75.49
N THR A 114 -7.98 31.33 -75.60
CA THR A 114 -7.63 32.67 -75.07
C THR A 114 -8.51 33.74 -75.74
N PRO A 115 -8.95 34.81 -75.04
CA PRO A 115 -8.18 36.05 -75.16
C PRO A 115 -8.18 37.01 -73.94
N THR A 116 -7.14 37.85 -73.96
CA THR A 116 -7.07 39.26 -73.50
C THR A 116 -6.93 39.59 -72.02
N SER A 117 -5.78 40.22 -71.75
CA SER A 117 -5.41 40.96 -70.55
C SER A 117 -6.23 42.24 -70.39
N THR A 118 -6.89 42.38 -69.24
CA THR A 118 -7.37 43.66 -68.72
C THR A 118 -6.56 43.98 -67.46
N PRO A 119 -5.90 45.15 -67.37
CA PRO A 119 -5.16 45.52 -66.16
C PRO A 119 -6.18 45.90 -65.07
N THR A 120 -6.46 44.97 -64.15
CA THR A 120 -7.25 45.26 -62.96
C THR A 120 -6.32 45.82 -61.88
N ALA A 121 -6.78 46.91 -61.23
CA ALA A 121 -6.01 47.73 -60.31
C ALA A 121 -5.26 46.95 -59.23
N SER A 122 -4.03 47.41 -58.97
CA SER A 122 -3.15 46.98 -57.89
C SER A 122 -3.91 46.76 -56.58
N PRO A 123 -3.81 45.58 -55.93
CA PRO A 123 -4.33 45.42 -54.58
C PRO A 123 -3.54 46.36 -53.65
N THR A 124 -4.28 47.17 -52.90
CA THR A 124 -3.78 47.90 -51.72
C THR A 124 -3.01 46.92 -50.83
N PRO A 125 -1.84 47.27 -50.26
CA PRO A 125 -1.11 46.38 -49.37
C PRO A 125 -2.00 46.03 -48.17
N THR A 126 -2.51 44.80 -48.16
CA THR A 126 -3.12 44.21 -46.97
C THR A 126 -2.01 44.13 -45.93
N ALA A 127 -2.22 44.77 -44.78
CA ALA A 127 -1.29 44.69 -43.66
C ALA A 127 -0.95 43.23 -43.39
N THR A 128 0.31 42.87 -43.59
CA THR A 128 0.85 41.57 -43.19
C THR A 128 0.50 41.39 -41.72
N ALA A 129 -0.32 40.39 -41.41
CA ALA A 129 -0.60 40.05 -40.01
C ALA A 129 0.76 39.82 -39.34
N THR A 130 1.07 40.69 -38.37
CA THR A 130 2.21 40.50 -37.47
C THR A 130 2.16 39.04 -37.00
N PRO A 131 3.26 38.26 -37.11
CA PRO A 131 3.24 36.88 -36.65
C PRO A 131 2.76 36.89 -35.21
N THR A 132 1.58 36.31 -34.98
CA THR A 132 1.10 36.04 -33.64
C THR A 132 2.20 35.25 -32.96
N ALA A 133 2.79 35.83 -31.91
CA ALA A 133 3.82 35.15 -31.14
C ALA A 133 3.31 33.74 -30.84
N THR A 134 4.02 32.73 -31.36
CA THR A 134 3.78 31.35 -30.97
C THR A 134 3.91 31.33 -29.47
N VAL A 135 2.80 31.10 -28.76
CA VAL A 135 2.79 31.00 -27.30
C VAL A 135 3.80 29.89 -26.98
N THR A 136 4.95 30.26 -26.44
CA THR A 136 5.87 29.29 -25.87
C THR A 136 5.05 28.54 -24.83
N PRO A 137 4.84 27.22 -24.96
CA PRO A 137 4.08 26.48 -23.95
C PRO A 137 4.77 26.73 -22.61
N THR A 138 3.99 27.17 -21.62
CA THR A 138 4.48 27.26 -20.25
C THR A 138 5.07 25.89 -19.91
N PRO A 139 6.36 25.80 -19.51
CA PRO A 139 6.95 24.51 -19.18
C PRO A 139 6.16 23.90 -18.02
N CYS A 140 5.49 22.78 -18.28
CA CYS A 140 4.79 22.01 -17.26
C CYS A 140 5.85 21.33 -16.39
N GLN A 141 5.79 21.54 -15.07
CA GLN A 141 6.65 20.88 -14.08
C GLN A 141 5.75 20.13 -13.10
N LEU A 142 6.06 18.87 -12.81
CA LEU A 142 5.30 18.06 -11.87
C LEU A 142 5.50 18.50 -10.41
N ASP A 143 4.55 18.14 -9.55
CA ASP A 143 4.59 18.46 -8.13
C ASP A 143 5.56 17.56 -7.38
N LYS A 144 6.24 18.14 -6.38
CA LYS A 144 7.15 17.38 -5.53
C LYS A 144 6.36 16.36 -4.68
N PRO A 145 6.85 15.13 -4.52
CA PRO A 145 6.22 14.18 -3.61
C PRO A 145 6.56 14.53 -2.15
N ALA A 146 5.76 14.03 -1.23
CA ALA A 146 6.10 13.94 0.19
C ALA A 146 6.49 12.50 0.53
N ILE A 147 7.38 12.33 1.49
CA ILE A 147 7.80 11.02 1.99
C ILE A 147 7.79 10.99 3.52
N ALA A 148 7.50 9.83 4.09
CA ALA A 148 7.54 9.59 5.54
C ALA A 148 8.07 8.19 5.86
N CYS A 149 8.74 8.04 7.00
CA CYS A 149 9.10 6.73 7.52
C CYS A 149 7.83 6.02 8.00
N SER A 150 7.63 4.78 7.56
CA SER A 150 6.47 3.98 7.93
C SER A 150 6.84 2.94 9.00
N THR A 151 7.66 1.95 8.64
CA THR A 151 8.18 0.92 9.56
C THR A 151 9.69 0.74 9.36
N SER A 152 10.36 0.20 10.39
CA SER A 152 11.79 -0.08 10.33
C SER A 152 12.07 -1.46 10.93
N ALA A 153 12.96 -2.19 10.29
CA ALA A 153 13.54 -3.45 10.75
C ALA A 153 15.05 -3.29 10.87
N ALA A 154 15.74 -4.32 11.37
CA ALA A 154 17.20 -4.32 11.40
C ALA A 154 17.82 -4.29 10.00
N SER A 155 17.09 -4.74 8.98
CA SER A 155 17.63 -4.91 7.64
C SER A 155 16.88 -4.14 6.54
N ASN A 156 15.77 -3.46 6.86
CA ASN A 156 14.98 -2.72 5.89
C ASN A 156 14.18 -1.56 6.53
N ILE A 157 13.73 -0.64 5.69
CA ILE A 157 12.90 0.51 6.07
C ILE A 157 11.78 0.67 5.05
N ALA A 158 10.52 0.73 5.52
CA ALA A 158 9.38 1.09 4.69
C ALA A 158 9.19 2.61 4.65
N ILE A 159 9.06 3.16 3.44
CA ILE A 159 8.84 4.57 3.15
C ILE A 159 7.48 4.74 2.49
N ASP A 160 6.64 5.58 3.06
CA ASP A 160 5.40 6.02 2.44
C ASP A 160 5.69 7.18 1.48
N VAL A 161 5.39 6.99 0.20
CA VAL A 161 5.52 8.00 -0.86
C VAL A 161 4.15 8.54 -1.19
N ILE A 162 3.97 9.85 -1.06
CA ILE A 162 2.71 10.56 -1.30
C ILE A 162 2.91 11.47 -2.52
N ALA A 163 2.20 11.18 -3.61
CA ALA A 163 2.26 12.01 -4.81
C ALA A 163 1.60 13.39 -4.58
N GLY A 164 2.09 14.43 -5.26
CA GLY A 164 1.45 15.75 -5.25
C GLY A 164 0.15 15.80 -6.08
N GLU A 165 -0.38 17.00 -6.30
CA GLU A 165 -1.62 17.20 -7.08
C GLU A 165 -1.49 16.75 -8.54
N SER A 166 -0.29 16.81 -9.11
CA SER A 166 0.00 16.27 -10.44
C SER A 166 0.03 14.73 -10.52
N GLY A 167 0.03 14.04 -9.38
CA GLY A 167 0.33 12.61 -9.32
C GLY A 167 1.77 12.28 -9.70
N ALA A 168 2.02 10.99 -9.94
CA ALA A 168 3.29 10.47 -10.47
C ALA A 168 3.04 9.59 -11.70
N PRO A 169 2.65 10.17 -12.85
CA PRO A 169 2.18 9.41 -14.02
C PRO A 169 3.23 8.49 -14.66
N ASN A 170 4.52 8.81 -14.53
CA ASN A 170 5.64 7.98 -14.98
C ASN A 170 6.45 7.41 -13.78
N GLY A 171 5.78 7.31 -12.63
CA GLY A 171 6.37 6.88 -11.38
C GLY A 171 7.34 7.89 -10.77
N PHE A 172 8.24 7.41 -9.91
CA PHE A 172 9.09 8.24 -9.07
C PHE A 172 10.44 7.59 -8.81
N THR A 173 11.38 8.38 -8.29
CA THR A 173 12.74 7.94 -7.94
C THR A 173 13.00 8.27 -6.48
N ILE A 174 13.55 7.31 -5.74
CA ILE A 174 14.03 7.49 -4.36
C ILE A 174 15.55 7.39 -4.36
N ASP A 175 16.20 8.37 -3.74
CA ASP A 175 17.62 8.29 -3.41
C ASP A 175 17.79 8.11 -1.89
N TRP A 176 18.77 7.31 -1.50
CA TRP A 176 19.17 7.14 -0.11
C TRP A 176 20.68 6.96 0.08
N MET A 177 21.17 7.35 1.24
CA MET A 177 22.54 7.11 1.73
C MET A 177 22.53 7.13 3.25
N THR A 178 23.63 6.74 3.89
CA THR A 178 23.71 6.86 5.35
C THR A 178 23.73 8.34 5.77
N VAL A 179 23.20 8.66 6.95
CA VAL A 179 23.32 10.00 7.54
C VAL A 179 24.79 10.38 7.72
N ALA A 180 25.66 9.41 8.00
CA ALA A 180 27.09 9.65 8.15
C ALA A 180 27.71 10.17 6.84
N ASP A 181 27.39 9.55 5.70
CA ASP A 181 27.88 9.96 4.38
C ASP A 181 27.30 11.33 3.98
N PHE A 182 26.02 11.55 4.25
CA PHE A 182 25.36 12.85 4.00
C PHE A 182 26.02 14.00 4.79
N ILE A 183 26.36 13.76 6.06
CA ILE A 183 27.08 14.72 6.90
C ILE A 183 28.52 14.89 6.40
N ALA A 184 29.19 13.81 6.01
CA ALA A 184 30.54 13.85 5.46
C ALA A 184 30.60 14.71 4.18
N ASN A 185 29.52 14.72 3.40
CA ASN A 185 29.34 15.59 2.23
C ASN A 185 28.76 16.99 2.58
N GLY A 186 28.87 17.43 3.84
CA GLY A 186 28.48 18.79 4.25
C GLY A 186 26.96 19.01 4.34
N ASN A 187 26.19 17.97 4.63
CA ASN A 187 24.71 17.96 4.61
C ASN A 187 24.14 18.25 3.21
N GLN A 188 24.80 17.71 2.19
CA GLN A 188 24.40 17.84 0.80
C GLN A 188 24.39 16.47 0.12
N TRP A 189 23.56 16.34 -0.90
CA TRP A 189 23.60 15.17 -1.76
C TRP A 189 24.77 15.30 -2.73
N PRO A 190 25.59 14.24 -2.91
CA PRO A 190 26.67 14.23 -3.89
C PRO A 190 26.17 14.47 -5.31
N ASP A 191 27.05 15.05 -6.14
CA ASP A 191 26.82 15.18 -7.58
C ASP A 191 27.11 13.87 -8.32
N ASP A 192 27.98 13.01 -7.77
CA ASP A 192 28.29 11.69 -8.32
C ASP A 192 27.22 10.67 -7.86
N PRO A 193 26.44 10.09 -8.78
CA PRO A 193 25.39 9.12 -8.44
C PRO A 193 25.93 7.80 -7.87
N SER A 194 27.23 7.52 -8.00
CA SER A 194 27.83 6.32 -7.39
C SER A 194 28.07 6.43 -5.87
N GLU A 195 27.92 7.63 -5.30
CA GLU A 195 28.10 7.88 -3.86
C GLU A 195 26.81 7.72 -3.06
N PHE A 196 25.69 7.42 -3.72
CA PHE A 196 24.43 7.12 -3.07
C PHE A 196 23.69 6.03 -3.82
N CYS A 197 22.62 5.59 -3.20
CA CYS A 197 21.77 4.53 -3.70
C CYS A 197 20.53 5.13 -4.35
N GLN A 198 20.13 4.65 -5.52
CA GLN A 198 18.96 5.13 -6.24
C GLN A 198 18.07 3.98 -6.69
N ALA A 199 16.75 4.16 -6.57
CA ALA A 199 15.76 3.26 -7.16
C ALA A 199 14.65 4.06 -7.85
N SER A 200 14.40 3.72 -9.12
CA SER A 200 13.30 4.21 -9.94
C SER A 200 12.16 3.19 -9.97
N PHE A 201 10.95 3.67 -9.69
CA PHE A 201 9.73 2.88 -9.65
C PHE A 201 8.85 3.31 -10.82
N ALA A 202 8.44 2.37 -11.66
CA ALA A 202 7.59 2.64 -12.82
C ALA A 202 6.08 2.74 -12.48
N ASN A 203 5.69 2.49 -11.24
CA ASN A 203 4.29 2.49 -10.80
C ASN A 203 3.72 3.90 -10.86
N SER A 204 2.66 4.09 -11.66
CA SER A 204 1.95 5.37 -11.71
C SER A 204 1.16 5.60 -10.42
N LEU A 205 1.29 6.79 -9.82
CA LEU A 205 0.46 7.22 -8.70
C LEU A 205 -0.55 8.28 -9.16
N ALA A 206 -1.80 8.13 -8.77
CA ALA A 206 -2.81 9.18 -8.93
C ALA A 206 -2.49 10.39 -8.02
N PRO A 207 -3.07 11.56 -8.29
CA PRO A 207 -2.95 12.73 -7.41
C PRO A 207 -3.22 12.40 -5.94
N ASN A 208 -2.33 12.81 -5.04
CA ASN A 208 -2.41 12.58 -3.58
C ASN A 208 -2.46 11.10 -3.15
N GLN A 209 -2.16 10.16 -4.04
CA GLN A 209 -2.09 8.74 -3.70
C GLN A 209 -0.81 8.44 -2.89
N THR A 210 -0.96 7.58 -1.88
CA THR A 210 0.15 7.05 -1.09
C THR A 210 0.53 5.64 -1.55
N MET A 211 1.83 5.33 -1.59
CA MET A 211 2.35 4.00 -1.80
C MET A 211 3.52 3.71 -0.85
N ALA A 212 3.49 2.56 -0.19
CA ALA A 212 4.57 2.09 0.67
C ALA A 212 5.64 1.36 -0.17
N VAL A 213 6.91 1.67 0.09
CA VAL A 213 8.09 1.07 -0.57
C VAL A 213 9.06 0.57 0.50
N VAL A 214 9.49 -0.69 0.43
CA VAL A 214 10.36 -1.31 1.45
C VAL A 214 11.80 -1.39 0.96
N ILE A 215 12.64 -0.44 1.38
CA ILE A 215 14.07 -0.37 1.01
C ILE A 215 14.89 -1.32 1.89
N GLY A 216 15.75 -2.14 1.28
CA GLY A 216 16.58 -3.14 1.99
C GLY A 216 15.96 -4.54 2.09
N ASP A 217 14.86 -4.79 1.40
CA ASP A 217 14.31 -6.15 1.25
C ASP A 217 14.87 -6.84 0.00
N ASP A 218 15.07 -8.16 0.05
CA ASP A 218 15.61 -8.96 -1.06
C ASP A 218 14.67 -8.99 -2.29
N ARG A 219 13.40 -8.60 -2.08
CA ARG A 219 12.35 -8.52 -3.09
C ARG A 219 12.16 -7.16 -3.74
N LEU A 220 12.85 -6.10 -3.28
CA LEU A 220 12.67 -4.77 -3.90
C LEU A 220 13.01 -4.81 -5.41
N PHE A 221 13.93 -5.70 -5.81
CA PHE A 221 14.47 -5.81 -7.17
C PHE A 221 13.86 -6.96 -7.99
N ASP A 222 13.01 -7.81 -7.39
CA ASP A 222 12.29 -8.86 -8.12
C ASP A 222 10.97 -8.36 -8.73
N SER A 223 10.52 -7.17 -8.33
CA SER A 223 9.33 -6.51 -8.84
C SER A 223 9.57 -5.92 -10.23
N PHE A 224 8.84 -6.44 -11.22
CA PHE A 224 8.87 -5.99 -12.62
C PHE A 224 8.57 -4.49 -12.73
N GLY A 225 9.61 -3.65 -12.74
CA GLY A 225 9.48 -2.20 -12.89
C GLY A 225 10.40 -1.36 -12.01
N VAL A 226 11.08 -1.97 -11.02
CA VAL A 226 12.09 -1.28 -10.21
C VAL A 226 13.44 -1.34 -10.91
N ARG A 227 14.07 -0.19 -11.13
CA ARG A 227 15.46 -0.09 -11.60
C ARG A 227 16.30 0.55 -10.51
N SER A 228 17.36 -0.12 -10.08
CA SER A 228 18.27 0.40 -9.07
C SER A 228 19.71 0.08 -9.42
N ASP A 229 20.61 0.97 -9.00
CA ASP A 229 22.06 0.82 -9.05
C ASP A 229 22.65 0.23 -7.77
N CYS A 230 21.84 0.07 -6.72
CA CYS A 230 22.23 -0.53 -5.45
C CYS A 230 22.41 -2.04 -5.56
N SER A 231 23.34 -2.57 -4.74
CA SER A 231 23.28 -3.98 -4.37
C SER A 231 21.94 -4.23 -3.70
N GLY A 232 21.20 -5.25 -4.13
CA GLY A 232 19.95 -5.63 -3.47
C GLY A 232 20.14 -6.28 -2.10
N ASP A 233 21.27 -5.98 -1.48
CA ASP A 233 21.64 -6.43 -0.16
C ASP A 233 20.79 -5.69 0.89
N PRO A 234 20.51 -6.34 2.02
CA PRO A 234 19.79 -5.67 3.09
C PRO A 234 20.55 -4.47 3.65
N LEU A 235 19.81 -3.47 4.14
CA LEU A 235 20.41 -2.29 4.76
C LEU A 235 21.16 -2.71 6.03
N PRO A 236 22.37 -2.17 6.27
CA PRO A 236 23.01 -2.24 7.57
C PRO A 236 22.06 -1.81 8.69
N CYS A 237 22.01 -2.63 9.72
CA CYS A 237 21.35 -2.41 11.00
C CYS A 237 22.01 -1.29 11.81
N ASP A 238 21.30 -0.79 12.84
CA ASP A 238 21.71 0.32 13.71
C ASP A 238 22.18 1.56 12.94
N THR A 239 21.63 1.77 11.75
CA THR A 239 22.15 2.76 10.80
C THR A 239 21.05 3.73 10.42
N ALA A 240 21.33 5.02 10.60
CA ALA A 240 20.45 6.08 10.14
C ALA A 240 20.73 6.39 8.65
N TYR A 241 19.66 6.59 7.89
CA TYR A 241 19.67 6.91 6.46
C TYR A 241 18.91 8.20 6.19
N VAL A 242 19.36 8.95 5.20
CA VAL A 242 18.60 10.03 4.60
C VAL A 242 17.92 9.55 3.33
N PHE A 243 16.70 10.03 3.09
CA PHE A 243 15.93 9.73 1.89
C PHE A 243 15.46 11.01 1.23
N ARG A 244 15.43 11.04 -0.11
CA ARG A 244 14.69 12.04 -0.90
C ARG A 244 13.95 11.33 -2.04
N CYS A 245 12.88 11.95 -2.52
CA CYS A 245 12.09 11.40 -3.61
C CYS A 245 11.73 12.49 -4.62
N ARG A 246 11.61 12.14 -5.89
CA ARG A 246 11.07 13.02 -6.95
C ARG A 246 10.16 12.22 -7.89
N VAL A 247 9.24 12.91 -8.53
CA VAL A 247 8.41 12.34 -9.61
C VAL A 247 9.18 12.42 -10.92
N ASN A 248 9.13 11.33 -11.69
CA ASN A 248 9.84 11.23 -12.97
C ASN A 248 9.16 12.09 -14.05
N GLU A 249 9.95 12.58 -15.00
CA GLU A 249 9.44 13.36 -16.12
C GLU A 249 8.53 12.54 -17.03
N THR A 250 7.69 13.24 -17.79
CA THR A 250 6.87 12.70 -18.87
C THR A 250 7.26 13.38 -20.18
N ASP A 251 6.75 12.88 -21.31
CA ASP A 251 6.92 13.53 -22.62
C ASP A 251 6.38 14.97 -22.66
N SER A 252 5.49 15.34 -21.72
CA SER A 252 4.78 16.62 -21.68
C SER A 252 5.18 17.53 -20.52
N CYS A 253 5.78 17.00 -19.46
CA CYS A 253 6.10 17.74 -18.24
C CYS A 253 7.47 17.32 -17.70
N SER A 254 8.28 18.30 -17.29
CA SER A 254 9.56 18.07 -16.61
C SER A 254 9.34 17.40 -15.25
N ALA A 255 10.36 16.62 -14.83
CA ALA A 255 10.39 15.99 -13.51
C ALA A 255 10.14 16.99 -12.39
N SER A 256 9.59 16.51 -11.27
CA SER A 256 9.40 17.39 -10.12
C SER A 256 10.74 17.72 -9.44
N PRO A 257 10.82 18.84 -8.71
CA PRO A 257 11.92 19.09 -7.81
C PRO A 257 11.99 17.96 -6.77
N TRP A 258 13.19 17.73 -6.23
CA TRP A 258 13.34 16.83 -5.10
C TRP A 258 12.43 17.26 -3.93
N GLY A 259 11.74 16.28 -3.36
CA GLY A 259 10.99 16.41 -2.12
C GLY A 259 11.92 16.72 -0.94
N ASN A 260 11.31 16.94 0.22
CA ASN A 260 12.09 17.19 1.44
C ASN A 260 12.93 15.94 1.77
N THR A 261 14.16 16.16 2.23
CA THR A 261 14.97 15.08 2.80
C THR A 261 14.41 14.69 4.16
N ILE A 262 14.18 13.40 4.37
CA ILE A 262 13.79 12.82 5.66
C ILE A 262 14.89 11.91 6.19
N THR A 263 14.86 11.63 7.49
CA THR A 263 15.77 10.69 8.14
C THR A 263 14.98 9.55 8.75
N CYS A 264 15.36 8.32 8.43
CA CYS A 264 14.86 7.09 9.05
C CYS A 264 16.06 6.25 9.54
N ALA A 265 15.86 5.25 10.38
CA ALA A 265 16.95 4.39 10.84
C ALA A 265 16.52 2.92 10.86
N THR A 266 17.45 2.03 10.53
CA THR A 266 17.28 0.59 10.79
C THR A 266 17.39 0.33 12.29
N LEU A 267 16.77 -0.76 12.74
CA LEU A 267 16.88 -1.20 14.13
C LEU A 267 18.29 -1.75 14.44
N PRO A 268 18.71 -1.81 15.72
CA PRO A 268 20.04 -2.28 16.12
C PRO A 268 20.47 -3.63 15.51
N CYS A 269 21.78 -3.83 15.30
CA CYS A 269 22.37 -5.05 14.69
C CYS A 269 22.28 -6.33 15.50
N SER A 270 22.08 -6.19 16.79
CA SER A 270 21.58 -7.27 17.61
C SER A 270 20.14 -6.93 17.94
N PRO A 271 19.22 -7.11 16.99
CA PRO A 271 17.90 -7.42 17.44
C PRO A 271 18.16 -8.84 18.02
N GLY A 272 18.11 -9.04 19.35
CA GLY A 272 18.55 -10.27 20.02
C GLY A 272 18.27 -11.56 19.22
N GLN A 273 19.09 -12.61 19.45
CA GLN A 273 19.04 -13.92 18.78
C GLN A 273 17.63 -14.20 18.22
N ASN A 274 17.48 -14.57 16.93
CA ASN A 274 16.18 -14.86 16.32
C ASN A 274 15.47 -15.97 17.12
N CYS A 275 14.78 -15.56 18.16
CA CYS A 275 14.16 -16.29 19.23
C CYS A 275 13.40 -15.28 20.09
N THR A 276 12.50 -15.77 20.92
CA THR A 276 11.64 -14.95 21.75
C THR A 276 12.01 -15.08 23.22
N TYR A 277 11.75 -14.00 23.95
CA TYR A 277 11.76 -13.96 25.41
C TYR A 277 10.34 -13.84 25.96
N THR A 278 10.10 -14.46 27.10
CA THR A 278 8.80 -14.41 27.78
C THR A 278 8.39 -12.99 28.19
N GLN A 279 7.09 -12.81 28.47
CA GLN A 279 6.60 -11.59 29.13
C GLN A 279 7.37 -11.28 30.44
N GLY A 280 7.73 -12.32 31.19
CA GLY A 280 8.45 -12.19 32.45
C GLY A 280 9.87 -11.63 32.29
N TYR A 281 10.57 -12.02 31.22
CA TYR A 281 11.88 -11.48 30.88
C TYR A 281 11.79 -9.97 30.66
N TRP A 282 10.92 -9.52 29.75
CA TRP A 282 10.78 -8.10 29.40
C TRP A 282 10.36 -7.26 30.60
N LYS A 283 9.48 -7.79 31.45
CA LYS A 283 9.06 -7.12 32.69
C LYS A 283 10.24 -6.84 33.65
N ASN A 284 11.24 -7.72 33.69
CA ASN A 284 12.33 -7.67 34.66
C ASN A 284 13.66 -7.11 34.09
N HIS A 285 13.76 -6.91 32.78
CA HIS A 285 14.95 -6.43 32.07
C HIS A 285 14.63 -5.19 31.23
N SER A 286 14.12 -4.13 31.86
CA SER A 286 13.74 -2.91 31.13
C SER A 286 14.93 -2.11 30.59
N ASP A 287 16.11 -2.33 31.18
CA ASP A 287 17.39 -1.72 30.79
C ASP A 287 17.87 -2.14 29.40
N VAL A 288 17.36 -3.26 28.87
CA VAL A 288 17.72 -3.78 27.54
C VAL A 288 16.55 -3.71 26.54
N TRP A 289 15.50 -2.94 26.83
CA TRP A 289 14.39 -2.79 25.87
C TRP A 289 14.86 -2.09 24.59
N PRO A 290 14.56 -2.63 23.40
CA PRO A 290 14.96 -2.02 22.13
C PRO A 290 14.19 -0.71 21.83
N LEU A 291 13.09 -0.45 22.55
CA LEU A 291 12.19 0.68 22.33
C LEU A 291 11.92 1.43 23.64
N GLN A 292 12.02 2.76 23.63
CA GLN A 292 11.69 3.62 24.78
C GLN A 292 10.19 3.93 24.89
N SER A 293 9.42 3.63 23.84
CA SER A 293 7.97 3.80 23.78
C SER A 293 7.34 2.78 22.85
N LEU A 294 6.10 2.39 23.12
CA LEU A 294 5.35 1.44 22.30
C LEU A 294 3.90 1.87 22.14
N THR A 295 3.37 1.71 20.93
CA THR A 295 1.95 1.92 20.66
C THR A 295 1.18 0.62 20.84
N LEU A 296 0.07 0.66 21.59
CA LEU A 296 -0.92 -0.42 21.68
C LEU A 296 -2.25 0.12 21.15
N GLY A 297 -2.74 -0.47 20.06
CA GLY A 297 -3.85 0.09 19.30
C GLY A 297 -3.55 1.50 18.79
N ALA A 298 -4.31 2.49 19.22
CA ALA A 298 -4.16 3.89 18.83
C ALA A 298 -3.48 4.75 19.92
N VAL A 299 -2.99 4.15 21.01
CA VAL A 299 -2.42 4.86 22.17
C VAL A 299 -0.94 4.54 22.32
N SER A 300 -0.09 5.57 22.35
CA SER A 300 1.34 5.44 22.63
C SER A 300 1.63 5.55 24.12
N TYR A 301 2.46 4.64 24.63
CA TYR A 301 2.88 4.57 26.03
C TYR A 301 4.38 4.72 26.15
N SER A 302 4.85 5.41 27.19
CA SER A 302 6.26 5.42 27.58
C SER A 302 6.67 4.08 28.21
N GLU A 303 7.96 3.76 28.21
CA GLU A 303 8.52 2.59 28.92
C GLU A 303 7.99 2.48 30.36
N SER A 304 8.00 3.57 31.13
CA SER A 304 7.51 3.59 32.51
C SER A 304 6.01 3.27 32.65
N GLN A 305 5.20 3.61 31.64
CA GLN A 305 3.77 3.27 31.60
C GLN A 305 3.56 1.80 31.22
N LEU A 306 4.35 1.30 30.26
CA LEU A 306 4.33 -0.11 29.84
C LEU A 306 4.76 -1.02 31.00
N LEU A 307 5.76 -0.64 31.77
CA LEU A 307 6.15 -1.36 32.99
C LEU A 307 5.05 -1.36 34.04
N GLN A 308 4.31 -0.26 34.22
CA GLN A 308 3.14 -0.24 35.11
C GLN A 308 2.05 -1.20 34.65
N ILE A 309 1.82 -1.30 33.34
CA ILE A 309 0.87 -2.26 32.75
C ILE A 309 1.36 -3.69 33.01
N LEU A 310 2.60 -4.04 32.68
CA LEU A 310 3.19 -5.37 32.89
C LEU A 310 3.26 -5.79 34.38
N ASN A 311 3.40 -4.83 35.29
CA ASN A 311 3.41 -5.09 36.73
C ASN A 311 2.03 -5.26 37.34
N ARG A 312 0.97 -4.79 36.67
CA ARG A 312 -0.40 -4.89 37.17
C ARG A 312 -0.96 -6.31 36.97
N PRO A 313 -1.56 -6.92 38.01
CA PRO A 313 -2.32 -8.16 37.83
C PRO A 313 -3.53 -7.94 36.90
N ALA A 314 -3.78 -8.88 35.99
CA ALA A 314 -4.86 -8.78 35.01
C ALA A 314 -6.27 -8.66 35.62
N GLN A 315 -6.51 -9.26 36.81
CA GLN A 315 -7.79 -9.19 37.54
C GLN A 315 -9.03 -9.51 36.68
N GLY A 316 -8.91 -10.41 35.71
CA GLY A 316 -10.02 -10.79 34.81
C GLY A 316 -10.34 -9.76 33.72
N ASN A 317 -9.51 -8.73 33.53
CA ASN A 317 -9.63 -7.80 32.41
C ASN A 317 -8.86 -8.33 31.20
N GLY A 318 -9.58 -8.76 30.16
CA GLY A 318 -9.02 -9.28 28.91
C GLY A 318 -8.10 -8.28 28.19
N LEU A 319 -8.36 -6.96 28.32
CA LEU A 319 -7.49 -5.94 27.74
C LEU A 319 -6.10 -5.94 28.38
N VAL A 320 -6.02 -6.12 29.70
CA VAL A 320 -4.74 -6.18 30.41
C VAL A 320 -4.00 -7.48 30.06
N ILE A 321 -4.73 -8.60 29.96
CA ILE A 321 -4.17 -9.89 29.54
C ILE A 321 -3.57 -9.79 28.14
N LEU A 322 -4.32 -9.23 27.18
CA LEU A 322 -3.86 -9.05 25.81
C LEU A 322 -2.67 -8.08 25.75
N ALA A 323 -2.74 -6.96 26.48
CA ALA A 323 -1.67 -5.98 26.51
C ALA A 323 -0.35 -6.58 27.02
N HIS A 324 -0.39 -7.44 28.03
CA HIS A 324 0.80 -8.15 28.52
C HIS A 324 1.50 -8.92 27.41
N GLN A 325 0.76 -9.71 26.64
CA GLN A 325 1.33 -10.53 25.57
C GLN A 325 1.74 -9.71 24.35
N LEU A 326 0.95 -8.68 24.00
CA LEU A 326 1.22 -7.79 22.89
C LEU A 326 2.48 -6.95 23.11
N ILE A 327 2.71 -6.46 24.33
CA ILE A 327 3.94 -5.74 24.69
C ILE A 327 5.15 -6.65 24.48
N ALA A 328 5.12 -7.87 25.04
CA ALA A 328 6.22 -8.82 24.92
C ALA A 328 6.47 -9.22 23.46
N ALA A 329 5.44 -9.49 22.66
CA ALA A 329 5.58 -9.85 21.25
C ALA A 329 6.21 -8.71 20.45
N LYS A 330 5.79 -7.47 20.67
CA LYS A 330 6.37 -6.30 19.98
C LYS A 330 7.81 -6.04 20.41
N LEU A 331 8.15 -6.24 21.67
CA LEU A 331 9.54 -6.15 22.14
C LEU A 331 10.40 -7.26 21.55
N ASN A 332 9.88 -8.50 21.45
CA ASN A 332 10.56 -9.61 20.76
C ASN A 332 10.83 -9.28 19.29
N ILE A 333 9.84 -8.77 18.56
CA ILE A 333 10.00 -8.39 17.15
C ILE A 333 10.97 -7.22 16.99
N ALA A 334 10.88 -6.20 17.85
CA ALA A 334 11.83 -5.10 17.86
C ALA A 334 13.25 -5.56 18.24
N ASN A 335 13.33 -6.61 19.05
CA ASN A 335 14.54 -7.34 19.40
C ASN A 335 14.79 -8.51 18.44
N GLY A 336 14.27 -8.53 17.21
CA GLY A 336 14.81 -9.38 16.13
C GLY A 336 14.21 -10.76 15.99
N ALA A 337 13.22 -11.10 16.79
CA ALA A 337 12.45 -12.32 16.58
C ALA A 337 11.63 -12.21 15.28
N ASP A 338 11.71 -13.23 14.43
CA ASP A 338 10.92 -13.35 13.21
C ASP A 338 9.40 -13.22 13.53
N PRO A 339 8.70 -12.22 12.97
CA PRO A 339 7.29 -11.98 13.24
C PRO A 339 6.36 -12.89 12.44
N THR A 340 6.84 -13.67 11.48
CA THR A 340 6.01 -14.36 10.46
C THR A 340 4.86 -15.17 11.07
N ALA A 341 5.09 -15.84 12.20
CA ALA A 341 4.07 -16.63 12.89
C ALA A 341 2.96 -15.81 13.56
N VAL A 342 3.21 -14.54 13.89
CA VAL A 342 2.29 -13.69 14.69
C VAL A 342 1.96 -12.34 14.09
N GLN A 343 2.50 -11.98 12.92
CA GLN A 343 2.34 -10.64 12.32
C GLN A 343 0.87 -10.22 12.24
N GLN A 344 -0.01 -11.10 11.73
CA GLN A 344 -1.44 -10.81 11.65
C GLN A 344 -2.13 -10.76 13.02
N PHE A 345 -1.65 -11.53 14.00
CA PHE A 345 -2.19 -11.54 15.36
C PHE A 345 -1.83 -10.26 16.12
N VAL A 346 -0.63 -9.72 15.91
CA VAL A 346 -0.22 -8.41 16.45
C VAL A 346 -1.11 -7.31 15.87
N ILE A 347 -1.36 -7.30 14.55
CA ILE A 347 -2.27 -6.35 13.89
C ILE A 347 -3.70 -6.47 14.45
N ASN A 348 -4.21 -7.70 14.57
CA ASN A 348 -5.55 -7.94 15.11
C ASN A 348 -5.67 -7.51 16.58
N ALA A 349 -4.61 -7.69 17.37
CA ALA A 349 -4.55 -7.26 18.76
C ALA A 349 -4.55 -5.73 18.87
N ASP A 350 -3.77 -5.02 18.04
CA ASP A 350 -3.82 -3.56 17.98
C ASP A 350 -5.19 -3.04 17.56
N ASN A 351 -5.79 -3.63 16.52
CA ASN A 351 -7.15 -3.27 16.09
C ASN A 351 -8.18 -3.51 17.19
N MET A 352 -8.04 -4.59 17.97
CA MET A 352 -8.93 -4.91 19.07
C MET A 352 -8.75 -3.98 20.27
N VAL A 353 -7.52 -3.56 20.58
CA VAL A 353 -7.23 -2.53 21.58
C VAL A 353 -7.83 -1.19 21.14
N GLY A 354 -7.66 -0.82 19.87
CA GLY A 354 -8.19 0.41 19.30
C GLY A 354 -7.81 1.64 20.14
N GLY A 355 -8.77 2.50 20.45
CA GLY A 355 -8.57 3.69 21.29
C GLY A 355 -8.61 3.44 22.81
N LEU A 356 -8.70 2.19 23.27
CA LEU A 356 -8.80 1.90 24.71
C LEU A 356 -7.47 2.18 25.42
N ILE A 357 -7.54 2.86 26.57
CA ILE A 357 -6.36 3.13 27.40
C ILE A 357 -6.23 2.03 28.45
N VAL A 358 -5.14 1.28 28.41
CA VAL A 358 -4.91 0.08 29.22
C VAL A 358 -4.70 0.44 30.70
N PRO A 359 -5.35 -0.24 31.66
CA PRO A 359 -5.06 -0.08 33.08
C PRO A 359 -3.60 -0.46 33.45
N PRO A 360 -2.96 0.25 34.39
CA PRO A 360 -3.53 1.27 35.29
C PRO A 360 -3.52 2.70 34.73
N ILE A 361 -2.96 2.92 33.53
CA ILE A 361 -2.86 4.26 32.93
C ILE A 361 -4.25 4.80 32.59
N GLY A 362 -5.12 3.92 32.11
CA GLY A 362 -6.53 4.20 31.88
C GLY A 362 -7.44 3.22 32.61
N ASN A 363 -8.68 3.16 32.15
CA ASN A 363 -9.75 2.32 32.67
C ASN A 363 -10.35 1.39 31.59
N GLY A 364 -9.64 1.17 30.48
CA GLY A 364 -10.08 0.33 29.38
C GLY A 364 -10.35 -1.11 29.81
N TYR A 365 -11.28 -1.75 29.11
CA TYR A 365 -11.72 -3.11 29.42
C TYR A 365 -12.13 -3.85 28.16
N LEU A 366 -11.72 -5.11 28.08
CA LEU A 366 -12.25 -6.12 27.16
C LEU A 366 -12.54 -7.38 27.97
N SER A 367 -13.55 -8.16 27.59
CA SER A 367 -13.76 -9.45 28.26
C SER A 367 -12.65 -10.43 27.88
N PRO A 368 -12.19 -11.31 28.79
CA PRO A 368 -11.19 -12.33 28.45
C PRO A 368 -11.57 -13.20 27.25
N SER A 369 -12.87 -13.47 27.06
CA SER A 369 -13.38 -14.22 25.91
C SER A 369 -13.26 -13.49 24.57
N GLN A 370 -13.12 -12.15 24.56
CA GLN A 370 -12.85 -11.41 23.33
C GLN A 370 -11.40 -11.54 22.92
N THR A 371 -10.50 -11.61 23.90
CA THR A 371 -9.07 -11.50 23.68
C THR A 371 -8.36 -12.85 23.69
N SER A 372 -9.04 -13.94 24.08
CA SER A 372 -8.41 -15.23 24.36
C SER A 372 -7.62 -15.78 23.18
N GLU A 373 -8.21 -15.82 21.97
CA GLU A 373 -7.51 -16.35 20.79
C GLU A 373 -6.21 -15.59 20.49
N LEU A 374 -6.26 -14.26 20.51
CA LEU A 374 -5.08 -13.42 20.29
C LEU A 374 -4.06 -13.56 21.44
N THR A 375 -4.56 -13.67 22.67
CA THR A 375 -3.71 -13.86 23.86
C THR A 375 -2.97 -15.18 23.78
N ASP A 376 -3.66 -16.26 23.46
CA ASP A 376 -3.10 -17.61 23.45
C ASP A 376 -2.01 -17.71 22.38
N THR A 377 -2.27 -17.25 21.15
CA THR A 377 -1.26 -17.25 20.07
C THR A 377 -0.07 -16.36 20.38
N LEU A 378 -0.28 -15.15 20.92
CA LEU A 378 0.84 -14.27 21.31
C LEU A 378 1.64 -14.87 22.46
N THR A 379 0.99 -15.60 23.39
CA THR A 379 1.68 -16.35 24.45
C THR A 379 2.54 -17.45 23.86
N GLU A 380 2.00 -18.29 22.97
CA GLU A 380 2.75 -19.36 22.30
C GLU A 380 4.00 -18.83 21.58
N TYR A 381 3.91 -17.65 20.98
CA TYR A 381 5.06 -17.00 20.35
C TYR A 381 6.09 -16.49 21.36
N ASN A 382 5.64 -15.77 22.39
CA ASN A 382 6.52 -15.22 23.43
C ASN A 382 7.25 -16.32 24.22
N GLU A 383 6.62 -17.48 24.38
CA GLU A 383 7.20 -18.67 25.01
C GLU A 383 8.00 -19.54 24.02
N GLY A 384 8.10 -19.12 22.75
CA GLY A 384 8.91 -19.79 21.72
C GLY A 384 8.34 -21.13 21.24
N THR A 385 7.06 -21.40 21.50
CA THR A 385 6.35 -22.60 21.01
C THR A 385 6.03 -22.49 19.52
N ILE A 386 5.77 -21.29 19.03
CA ILE A 386 5.63 -20.96 17.60
C ILE A 386 6.62 -19.87 17.21
N GLY A 387 6.92 -19.76 15.91
CA GLY A 387 7.90 -18.79 15.40
C GLY A 387 9.35 -19.28 15.62
N PRO A 388 10.29 -18.38 15.95
CA PRO A 388 11.72 -18.68 15.87
C PRO A 388 12.29 -19.50 17.05
N GLY A 389 11.47 -19.87 18.03
CA GLY A 389 11.91 -20.61 19.24
C GLY A 389 12.25 -19.69 20.41
N HIS A 390 12.53 -20.25 21.59
CA HIS A 390 12.87 -19.47 22.79
C HIS A 390 14.38 -19.23 22.90
N CYS A 391 14.79 -18.08 23.42
CA CYS A 391 16.19 -17.77 23.66
C CYS A 391 16.77 -18.60 24.82
N ASN A 392 18.05 -18.97 24.73
CA ASN A 392 18.72 -19.56 25.88
C ASN A 392 19.12 -18.43 26.84
N ASP A 393 18.71 -18.56 28.11
CA ASP A 393 19.04 -17.63 29.19
C ASP A 393 20.55 -17.47 29.43
#